data_AF-A0A958AM93-F1
#
_entry.id   AF-A0A958AM93-F1
#
_cell.length_a   1.000
_cell.length_b   1.000
_cell.length_c   1.000
_cell.angle_alpha   90.00
_cell.angle_beta   90.00
_cell.angle_gamma   90.00
#
_symmetry.space_group_name_H-M   'P 1'
#
loop_
_entity.id
_entity.type
_entity.pdbx_description
1 polymer ?
#
loop_
_entity_poly.entity_id
_entity_poly.type
_entity_poly.pdbx_seq_one_letter_code
_entity_poly.pdbx_strand_id
1 'polypeptide(L)'
;PRNPGVEEHIQEQFAELAHLFNRFAQPASGTTGDDPSRRQDPLQSVGRLIFVQLLPPMIQQALRTLPAGSALTIATNNPTIPWELVHDGETYLALKFALARQLLTQHAHPPRTQIRSGRWATLLIGNPTGDLPQATQEIEQLAQLIESIPHADRPRLLLRHRATKALILQELASGRYDLIHYSGHALFDAAQPAATGFLLAEDEVLTLREIEEQLSGHPIIFLNGCESARGQTVSAPQAGDDEGFAYLGVAAQGLAIAFIQGGAQAFIGAYWPILDAGSQTFALHFYRLAIQGVALHEALRRTRQFVRSANPSDPLWASYSLYGDPTLPVLSAANYAIRPLTVLMAHLTGLSALYQTVGLERAAELEQNFMGQVAHAVQQYGGEVVDASLPLVQIRFGVPAAQEDSAERALHTALALRTIVDQLNRITSTQLLPGLSMRCGISSDQALTRQAADTPVWLSGNIADAALGLALGAAASEICTDEATRRQAQRAFHF
;
A
#
# COMPACT_ATOMS: atom_id res chain seq x y z
N PRO A 1 25.30 -4.82 -24.09
CA PRO A 1 25.92 -6.13 -24.38
C PRO A 1 26.17 -6.90 -23.07
N ARG A 2 25.37 -7.94 -22.80
CA ARG A 2 25.57 -8.81 -21.63
C ARG A 2 26.80 -9.66 -21.86
N ASN A 3 27.70 -9.71 -20.88
CA ASN A 3 28.88 -10.56 -20.92
C ASN A 3 28.52 -11.90 -20.26
N PRO A 4 28.30 -12.99 -21.01
CA PRO A 4 27.80 -14.25 -20.45
C PRO A 4 28.70 -14.81 -19.34
N GLY A 5 30.02 -14.60 -19.41
CA GLY A 5 30.94 -15.01 -18.35
C GLY A 5 30.77 -14.28 -17.02
N VAL A 6 30.15 -13.09 -17.01
CA VAL A 6 29.83 -12.37 -15.76
C VAL A 6 28.57 -12.96 -15.11
N GLU A 7 27.56 -13.35 -15.89
CA GLU A 7 26.38 -14.03 -15.36
C GLU A 7 26.72 -15.42 -14.81
N GLU A 8 27.59 -16.16 -15.49
CA GLU A 8 28.07 -17.49 -15.06
C GLU A 8 28.94 -17.38 -13.79
N HIS A 9 29.89 -16.43 -13.74
CA HIS A 9 30.70 -16.18 -12.53
C HIS A 9 29.87 -15.72 -11.33
N ILE A 10 28.81 -14.93 -11.58
CA ILE A 10 27.89 -14.49 -10.55
C ILE A 10 27.00 -15.66 -10.09
N GLN A 11 26.57 -16.54 -10.98
CA GLN A 11 25.87 -17.78 -10.63
C GLN A 11 26.74 -18.73 -9.79
N GLU A 12 28.03 -18.87 -10.12
CA GLU A 12 29.00 -19.62 -9.30
C GLU A 12 29.18 -18.99 -7.91
N GLN A 13 29.31 -17.66 -7.84
CA GLN A 13 29.34 -16.93 -6.56
C GLN A 13 28.00 -17.03 -5.81
N PHE A 14 26.88 -17.18 -6.51
CA PHE A 14 25.55 -17.46 -5.93
C PHE A 14 25.43 -18.87 -5.37
N ALA A 15 26.05 -19.86 -6.00
CA ALA A 15 26.19 -21.18 -5.41
C ALA A 15 27.07 -21.15 -4.16
N GLU A 16 28.19 -20.42 -4.17
CA GLU A 16 29.02 -20.18 -2.97
C GLU A 16 28.26 -19.44 -1.86
N LEU A 17 27.37 -18.52 -2.23
CA LEU A 17 26.43 -17.85 -1.32
C LEU A 17 25.46 -18.81 -0.68
N ALA A 18 24.80 -19.66 -1.49
CA ALA A 18 23.95 -20.71 -0.98
C ALA A 18 24.73 -21.58 0.02
N HIS A 19 25.95 -22.00 -0.32
CA HIS A 19 26.83 -22.75 0.58
C HIS A 19 27.26 -21.96 1.84
N LEU A 20 27.50 -20.66 1.74
CA LEU A 20 27.78 -19.79 2.89
C LEU A 20 26.56 -19.71 3.80
N PHE A 21 25.39 -19.39 3.26
CA PHE A 21 24.12 -19.34 3.98
C PHE A 21 23.78 -20.68 4.65
N ASN A 22 24.02 -21.79 3.98
CA ASN A 22 23.79 -23.14 4.51
C ASN A 22 24.66 -23.46 5.71
N ARG A 23 25.88 -22.93 5.75
CA ARG A 23 26.76 -23.03 6.94
C ARG A 23 26.28 -22.17 8.11
N PHE A 24 25.55 -21.08 7.87
CA PHE A 24 24.98 -20.24 8.93
C PHE A 24 23.63 -20.75 9.46
N ALA A 25 22.89 -21.52 8.66
CA ALA A 25 21.61 -22.12 9.06
C ALA A 25 21.77 -23.36 9.99
N GLN A 26 22.98 -23.90 10.14
CA GLN A 26 23.24 -24.95 11.13
C GLN A 26 23.48 -24.33 12.52
N PRO A 27 22.78 -24.78 13.59
CA PRO A 27 23.09 -24.34 14.94
C PRO A 27 24.54 -24.70 15.25
N ALA A 28 25.33 -23.72 15.71
CA ALA A 28 26.74 -23.91 16.02
C ALA A 28 26.90 -25.02 17.08
N SER A 29 27.15 -26.24 16.64
CA SER A 29 27.60 -27.33 17.50
C SER A 29 29.06 -27.04 17.85
N GLY A 30 29.24 -26.36 18.98
CA GLY A 30 30.46 -26.19 19.74
C GLY A 30 31.79 -26.26 18.99
N THR A 31 32.39 -25.11 18.69
CA THR A 31 33.84 -24.97 18.79
C THR A 31 34.20 -23.64 19.45
N THR A 32 35.06 -23.76 20.45
CA THR A 32 35.61 -22.76 21.34
C THR A 32 36.52 -21.76 20.61
N GLY A 33 36.39 -20.47 20.93
CA GLY A 33 37.56 -19.58 21.01
C GLY A 33 37.72 -18.46 19.98
N ASP A 34 36.78 -18.21 19.06
CA ASP A 34 36.88 -17.08 18.14
C ASP A 34 36.03 -15.88 18.57
N ASP A 35 36.67 -14.71 18.63
CA ASP A 35 36.05 -13.42 18.94
C ASP A 35 34.95 -13.08 17.90
N PRO A 36 33.66 -13.02 18.29
CA PRO A 36 32.55 -12.76 17.38
C PRO A 36 32.66 -11.38 16.70
N SER A 37 33.45 -10.45 17.25
CA SER A 37 33.69 -9.13 16.63
C SER A 37 34.63 -9.16 15.41
N ARG A 38 35.30 -10.29 15.15
CA ARG A 38 36.25 -10.45 14.02
C ARG A 38 35.72 -11.28 12.85
N ARG A 39 34.54 -11.89 12.94
CA ARG A 39 33.92 -12.57 11.78
C ARG A 39 33.36 -11.51 10.83
N GLN A 40 33.98 -11.36 9.65
CA GLN A 40 33.40 -10.58 8.56
C GLN A 40 32.03 -11.16 8.22
N ASP A 41 31.01 -10.30 8.10
CA ASP A 41 29.67 -10.69 7.68
C ASP A 41 29.77 -11.26 6.24
N PRO A 42 29.56 -12.56 6.03
CA PRO A 42 29.79 -13.17 4.73
C PRO A 42 28.82 -12.66 3.67
N LEU A 43 27.67 -12.13 4.08
CA LEU A 43 26.68 -11.55 3.18
C LEU A 43 27.13 -10.20 2.65
N GLN A 44 28.06 -9.55 3.35
CA GLN A 44 28.54 -8.23 2.99
C GLN A 44 29.34 -8.30 1.69
N SER A 45 30.29 -9.23 1.59
CA SER A 45 31.10 -9.44 0.38
C SER A 45 30.23 -9.66 -0.86
N VAL A 46 29.16 -10.41 -0.68
CA VAL A 46 28.19 -10.71 -1.73
C VAL A 46 27.37 -9.48 -2.08
N GLY A 47 26.81 -8.82 -1.08
CA GLY A 47 26.05 -7.61 -1.28
C GLY A 47 26.86 -6.55 -2.01
N ARG A 48 28.18 -6.50 -1.75
CA ARG A 48 29.13 -5.64 -2.47
C ARG A 48 29.31 -6.06 -3.92
N LEU A 49 29.45 -7.36 -4.20
CA LEU A 49 29.58 -7.87 -5.56
C LEU A 49 28.34 -7.53 -6.39
N ILE A 50 27.13 -7.74 -5.85
CA ILE A 50 25.89 -7.36 -6.53
C ILE A 50 25.87 -5.84 -6.79
N PHE A 51 26.24 -5.02 -5.80
CA PHE A 51 26.25 -3.57 -5.95
C PHE A 51 27.23 -3.10 -7.04
N VAL A 52 28.44 -3.66 -7.08
CA VAL A 52 29.51 -3.21 -7.98
C VAL A 52 29.35 -3.79 -9.39
N GLN A 53 29.00 -5.07 -9.51
CA GLN A 53 29.01 -5.79 -10.79
C GLN A 53 27.66 -5.75 -11.52
N LEU A 54 26.54 -5.72 -10.78
CA LEU A 54 25.20 -5.86 -11.37
C LEU A 54 24.44 -4.54 -11.47
N LEU A 55 24.73 -3.56 -10.63
CA LEU A 55 24.04 -2.26 -10.69
C LEU A 55 24.81 -1.27 -11.57
N PRO A 56 24.17 -0.67 -12.59
CA PRO A 56 24.74 0.44 -13.35
C PRO A 56 25.20 1.60 -12.45
N PRO A 57 26.28 2.33 -12.80
CA PRO A 57 26.78 3.45 -11.99
C PRO A 57 25.73 4.51 -11.64
N MET A 58 24.77 4.75 -12.55
CA MET A 58 23.66 5.68 -12.31
C MET A 58 22.75 5.22 -11.17
N ILE A 59 22.44 3.92 -11.09
CA ILE A 59 21.64 3.34 -10.01
C ILE A 59 22.43 3.35 -8.70
N GLN A 60 23.73 3.00 -8.74
CA GLN A 60 24.61 3.09 -7.58
C GLN A 60 24.63 4.50 -6.99
N GLN A 61 24.72 5.54 -7.84
CA GLN A 61 24.70 6.93 -7.41
C GLN A 61 23.35 7.33 -6.81
N ALA A 62 22.25 6.96 -7.46
CA ALA A 62 20.90 7.23 -6.96
C ALA A 62 20.67 6.63 -5.57
N LEU A 63 21.05 5.36 -5.37
CA LEU A 63 20.94 4.67 -4.07
C LEU A 63 21.77 5.33 -2.96
N ARG A 64 22.89 5.96 -3.30
CA ARG A 64 23.70 6.72 -2.32
C ARG A 64 23.06 8.04 -1.92
N THR A 65 22.34 8.69 -2.83
CA THR A 65 21.72 10.01 -2.60
C THR A 65 20.34 9.95 -1.95
N LEU A 66 19.64 8.82 -2.05
CA LEU A 66 18.29 8.68 -1.53
C LEU A 66 18.26 8.64 0.01
N PRO A 67 17.31 9.34 0.66
CA PRO A 67 17.16 9.27 2.11
C PRO A 67 16.88 7.86 2.62
N ALA A 68 17.44 7.50 3.78
CA ALA A 68 17.07 6.26 4.45
C ALA A 68 15.56 6.26 4.78
N GLY A 69 14.91 5.11 4.59
CA GLY A 69 13.46 4.95 4.75
C GLY A 69 12.65 5.25 3.49
N SER A 70 13.25 5.73 2.39
CA SER A 70 12.52 5.86 1.12
C SER A 70 11.99 4.50 0.63
N ALA A 71 10.80 4.53 0.04
CA ALA A 71 10.20 3.38 -0.62
C ALA A 71 10.89 3.11 -1.95
N LEU A 72 11.26 1.85 -2.21
CA LEU A 72 11.86 1.42 -3.47
C LEU A 72 11.14 0.18 -4.00
N THR A 73 10.75 0.27 -5.27
CA THR A 73 10.19 -0.85 -6.02
C THR A 73 11.26 -1.40 -6.96
N ILE A 74 11.53 -2.70 -6.86
CA ILE A 74 12.52 -3.40 -7.67
C ILE A 74 11.79 -4.14 -8.78
N ALA A 75 11.88 -3.59 -9.99
CA ALA A 75 11.48 -4.26 -11.22
C ALA A 75 12.73 -4.87 -11.86
N THR A 76 12.76 -6.20 -11.99
CA THR A 76 13.95 -6.93 -12.45
C THR A 76 13.56 -8.05 -13.41
N ASN A 77 14.42 -8.30 -14.39
CA ASN A 77 14.34 -9.49 -15.24
C ASN A 77 15.18 -10.66 -14.69
N ASN A 78 15.86 -10.45 -13.57
CA ASN A 78 16.53 -11.51 -12.82
C ASN A 78 16.02 -11.53 -11.36
N PRO A 79 14.85 -12.15 -11.13
CA PRO A 79 14.19 -12.22 -9.84
C PRO A 79 14.86 -13.19 -8.86
N THR A 80 15.76 -14.07 -9.32
CA THR A 80 16.48 -15.00 -8.44
C THR A 80 17.58 -14.31 -7.67
N ILE A 81 18.01 -13.10 -8.08
CA ILE A 81 18.95 -12.30 -7.31
C ILE A 81 18.23 -11.72 -6.07
N PRO A 82 18.80 -11.86 -4.86
CA PRO A 82 18.23 -11.31 -3.64
C PRO A 82 18.65 -9.84 -3.52
N TRP A 83 18.03 -8.96 -4.30
CA TRP A 83 18.35 -7.54 -4.38
C TRP A 83 18.27 -6.79 -3.04
N GLU A 84 17.52 -7.34 -2.08
CA GLU A 84 17.45 -6.92 -0.68
C GLU A 84 18.82 -6.91 0.02
N LEU A 85 19.73 -7.79 -0.41
CA LEU A 85 21.05 -8.02 0.18
C LEU A 85 22.14 -7.19 -0.48
N VAL A 86 21.81 -6.36 -1.47
CA VAL A 86 22.75 -5.41 -2.03
C VAL A 86 23.32 -4.54 -0.89
N HIS A 87 24.64 -4.39 -0.85
CA HIS A 87 25.33 -3.63 0.18
C HIS A 87 26.06 -2.42 -0.46
N ASP A 88 25.65 -1.21 -0.11
CA ASP A 88 26.03 0.01 -0.86
C ASP A 88 27.41 0.58 -0.51
N GLY A 89 27.91 0.26 0.67
CA GLY A 89 28.89 1.16 1.29
C GLY A 89 29.00 0.84 2.75
N GLU A 90 27.83 1.00 3.33
CA GLU A 90 27.62 1.29 4.72
C GLU A 90 26.64 0.28 5.30
N THR A 91 25.62 -0.10 4.52
CA THR A 91 24.61 -1.05 4.96
C THR A 91 23.94 -1.78 3.78
N TYR A 92 23.05 -2.71 4.11
CA TYR A 92 22.21 -3.43 3.17
C TYR A 92 20.99 -2.61 2.77
N LEU A 93 20.57 -2.71 1.51
CA LEU A 93 19.39 -1.99 1.00
C LEU A 93 18.14 -2.32 1.81
N ALA A 94 17.93 -3.57 2.22
CA ALA A 94 16.73 -3.97 2.97
C ALA A 94 16.69 -3.47 4.42
N LEU A 95 17.82 -2.99 4.96
CA LEU A 95 17.87 -2.29 6.24
C LEU A 95 17.72 -0.77 6.07
N LYS A 96 18.14 -0.23 4.91
CA LYS A 96 18.13 1.20 4.60
C LYS A 96 16.80 1.67 4.02
N PHE A 97 16.21 0.92 3.10
CA PHE A 97 15.05 1.31 2.29
C PHE A 97 13.87 0.37 2.51
N ALA A 98 12.66 0.89 2.29
CA ALA A 98 11.44 0.10 2.35
C ALA A 98 11.23 -0.55 0.97
N LEU A 99 11.65 -1.82 0.84
CA LEU A 99 11.72 -2.52 -0.44
C LEU A 99 10.47 -3.34 -0.74
N ALA A 100 10.03 -3.32 -2.01
CA ALA A 100 9.15 -4.32 -2.60
C ALA A 100 9.60 -4.68 -4.02
N ARG A 101 9.14 -5.81 -4.53
CA ARG A 101 9.41 -6.31 -5.88
C ARG A 101 8.16 -6.19 -6.74
N GLN A 102 8.36 -5.78 -7.98
CA GLN A 102 7.30 -5.76 -9.00
C GLN A 102 7.52 -6.91 -9.98
N LEU A 103 6.50 -7.77 -10.11
CA LEU A 103 6.51 -8.81 -11.14
C LEU A 103 6.30 -8.17 -12.51
N LEU A 104 7.21 -8.46 -13.45
CA LEU A 104 7.06 -8.11 -14.86
C LEU A 104 6.13 -9.11 -15.55
N THR A 105 4.82 -9.03 -15.29
CA THR A 105 3.82 -9.90 -15.94
C THR A 105 3.16 -9.18 -17.12
N GLN A 106 2.81 -9.92 -18.17
CA GLN A 106 2.13 -9.38 -19.37
C GLN A 106 0.62 -9.25 -19.19
N HIS A 107 0.05 -9.85 -18.13
CA HIS A 107 -1.39 -9.94 -17.92
C HIS A 107 -1.76 -9.34 -16.56
N ALA A 108 -2.39 -8.17 -16.58
CA ALA A 108 -3.16 -7.70 -15.43
C ALA A 108 -4.49 -8.44 -15.44
N HIS A 109 -4.75 -9.30 -14.46
CA HIS A 109 -6.09 -9.86 -14.31
C HIS A 109 -7.04 -8.74 -13.88
N PRO A 110 -8.24 -8.67 -14.48
CA PRO A 110 -9.26 -7.75 -13.99
C PRO A 110 -9.54 -8.03 -12.51
N PRO A 111 -9.79 -7.01 -11.68
CA PRO A 111 -10.00 -7.18 -10.25
C PRO A 111 -11.11 -8.18 -9.99
N ARG A 112 -10.80 -9.33 -9.36
CA ARG A 112 -11.79 -10.33 -8.97
C ARG A 112 -12.62 -9.77 -7.82
N THR A 113 -13.93 -9.96 -7.85
CA THR A 113 -14.87 -9.35 -6.89
C THR A 113 -14.50 -9.70 -5.45
N GLN A 114 -14.11 -8.71 -4.64
CA GLN A 114 -13.89 -8.89 -3.20
C GLN A 114 -15.23 -8.76 -2.47
N ILE A 115 -15.59 -9.74 -1.65
CA ILE A 115 -16.74 -9.62 -0.75
C ILE A 115 -16.28 -8.84 0.48
N ARG A 116 -16.50 -7.51 0.48
CA ARG A 116 -16.12 -6.65 1.61
C ARG A 116 -17.24 -6.65 2.66
N SER A 117 -16.98 -7.25 3.83
CA SER A 117 -17.91 -7.28 4.97
C SER A 117 -17.81 -6.03 5.87
N GLY A 118 -16.91 -5.09 5.56
CA GLY A 118 -16.60 -3.95 6.43
C GLY A 118 -15.82 -4.32 7.70
N ARG A 119 -15.52 -5.62 7.91
CA ARG A 119 -14.70 -6.16 8.98
C ARG A 119 -13.52 -6.90 8.38
N TRP A 120 -12.38 -6.83 9.06
CA TRP A 120 -11.17 -7.47 8.57
C TRP A 120 -11.22 -8.99 8.78
N ALA A 121 -11.11 -9.78 7.71
CA ALA A 121 -11.15 -11.23 7.80
C ALA A 121 -9.78 -11.87 7.50
N THR A 122 -9.37 -12.82 8.35
CA THR A 122 -8.09 -13.53 8.23
C THR A 122 -8.26 -15.05 8.17
N LEU A 123 -7.53 -15.70 7.28
CA LEU A 123 -7.34 -17.15 7.23
C LEU A 123 -5.93 -17.50 7.71
N LEU A 124 -5.84 -18.36 8.73
CA LEU A 124 -4.59 -18.88 9.27
C LEU A 124 -4.51 -20.39 9.04
N ILE A 125 -3.53 -20.83 8.27
CA ILE A 125 -3.28 -22.23 7.92
C ILE A 125 -1.95 -22.65 8.55
N GLY A 126 -1.96 -23.70 9.37
CA GLY A 126 -0.77 -24.09 10.14
C GLY A 126 -0.60 -25.58 10.34
N ASN A 127 0.64 -26.05 10.21
CA ASN A 127 1.05 -27.42 10.48
C ASN A 127 0.10 -28.49 9.86
N PRO A 128 -0.20 -28.48 8.55
CA PRO A 128 -1.21 -29.40 7.99
C PRO A 128 -0.90 -30.89 8.22
N THR A 129 0.38 -31.25 8.12
CA THR A 129 0.94 -32.59 8.30
C THR A 129 1.03 -33.04 9.77
N GLY A 130 0.95 -32.10 10.71
CA GLY A 130 0.96 -32.40 12.15
C GLY A 130 2.35 -32.57 12.77
N ASP A 131 3.41 -32.58 11.97
CA ASP A 131 4.81 -32.80 12.36
C ASP A 131 5.59 -31.52 12.70
N LEU A 132 4.99 -30.33 12.52
CA LEU A 132 5.60 -29.02 12.78
C LEU A 132 4.94 -28.31 13.99
N PRO A 133 5.30 -28.65 15.24
CA PRO A 133 4.71 -28.02 16.42
C PRO A 133 4.94 -26.51 16.47
N GLN A 134 6.06 -26.01 15.94
CA GLN A 134 6.39 -24.58 15.84
C GLN A 134 5.39 -23.83 14.96
N ALA A 135 4.98 -24.41 13.82
CA ALA A 135 3.93 -23.85 12.97
C ALA A 135 2.59 -23.74 13.71
N THR A 136 2.27 -24.71 14.58
CA THR A 136 1.06 -24.64 15.41
C THR A 136 1.14 -23.47 16.39
N GLN A 137 2.27 -23.33 17.09
CA GLN A 137 2.50 -22.24 18.03
C GLN A 137 2.46 -20.87 17.36
N GLU A 138 3.00 -20.75 16.14
CA GLU A 138 2.93 -19.54 15.34
C GLU A 138 1.48 -19.14 15.07
N ILE A 139 0.67 -20.04 14.52
CA ILE A 139 -0.75 -19.74 14.23
C ILE A 139 -1.52 -19.37 15.50
N GLU A 140 -1.28 -20.05 16.62
CA GLU A 140 -1.95 -19.74 17.89
C GLU A 140 -1.62 -18.33 18.38
N GLN A 141 -0.34 -17.91 18.31
CA GLN A 141 0.06 -16.56 18.70
C GLN A 141 -0.46 -15.48 17.73
N LEU A 142 -0.48 -15.78 16.43
CA LEU A 142 -1.07 -14.88 15.43
C LEU A 142 -2.57 -14.73 15.63
N ALA A 143 -3.28 -15.82 15.95
CA ALA A 143 -4.72 -15.77 16.23
C ALA A 143 -5.02 -14.84 17.41
N GLN A 144 -4.25 -14.94 18.50
CA GLN A 144 -4.37 -14.05 19.66
C GLN A 144 -4.11 -12.59 19.30
N LEU A 145 -3.08 -12.33 18.49
CA LEU A 145 -2.77 -10.98 18.02
C LEU A 145 -3.91 -10.41 17.16
N ILE A 146 -4.47 -11.21 16.25
CA ILE A 146 -5.55 -10.77 15.35
C ILE A 146 -6.87 -10.57 16.09
N GLU A 147 -7.19 -11.43 17.06
CA GLU A 147 -8.38 -11.26 17.91
C GLU A 147 -8.34 -9.95 18.74
N SER A 148 -7.16 -9.37 18.96
CA SER A 148 -7.01 -8.07 19.64
C SER A 148 -7.33 -6.84 18.76
N ILE A 149 -7.51 -7.03 17.45
CA ILE A 149 -7.72 -5.94 16.50
C ILE A 149 -9.18 -5.46 16.55
N PRO A 150 -9.43 -4.16 16.76
CA PRO A 150 -10.78 -3.61 16.69
C PRO A 150 -11.42 -3.87 15.32
N HIS A 151 -12.69 -4.30 15.32
CA HIS A 151 -13.47 -4.56 14.10
C HIS A 151 -12.96 -5.71 13.19
N ALA A 152 -11.98 -6.51 13.62
CA ALA A 152 -11.62 -7.75 12.95
C ALA A 152 -12.67 -8.85 13.24
N ASP A 153 -12.90 -9.72 12.27
CA ASP A 153 -13.59 -10.99 12.49
C ASP A 153 -12.64 -11.98 13.18
N ARG A 154 -13.22 -12.96 13.88
CA ARG A 154 -12.44 -14.03 14.48
C ARG A 154 -11.68 -14.78 13.37
N PRO A 155 -10.36 -15.00 13.47
CA PRO A 155 -9.59 -15.63 12.41
C PRO A 155 -10.07 -17.06 12.17
N ARG A 156 -10.17 -17.44 10.90
CA ARG A 156 -10.46 -18.83 10.49
C ARG A 156 -9.18 -19.64 10.64
N LEU A 157 -9.19 -20.65 11.51
CA LEU A 157 -8.04 -21.51 11.76
C LEU A 157 -8.20 -22.87 11.07
N LEU A 158 -7.26 -23.21 10.19
CA LEU A 158 -7.11 -24.54 9.61
C LEU A 158 -5.78 -25.14 10.11
N LEU A 159 -5.86 -25.99 11.13
CA LEU A 159 -4.70 -26.60 11.79
C LEU A 159 -4.69 -28.11 11.60
N ARG A 160 -3.50 -28.68 11.34
CA ARG A 160 -3.29 -30.15 11.28
C ARG A 160 -4.27 -30.82 10.32
N HIS A 161 -4.88 -31.92 10.74
CA HIS A 161 -5.87 -32.69 9.98
C HIS A 161 -7.06 -31.88 9.44
N ARG A 162 -7.31 -30.64 9.90
CA ARG A 162 -8.35 -29.77 9.34
C ARG A 162 -7.88 -28.96 8.12
N ALA A 163 -6.57 -28.84 7.90
CA ALA A 163 -5.99 -28.17 6.74
C ALA A 163 -5.99 -29.11 5.52
N THR A 164 -7.15 -29.66 5.18
CA THR A 164 -7.35 -30.50 3.98
C THR A 164 -7.39 -29.64 2.72
N LYS A 165 -7.00 -30.21 1.57
CA LYS A 165 -7.03 -29.49 0.29
C LYS A 165 -8.41 -28.97 -0.07
N ALA A 166 -9.44 -29.80 0.08
CA ALA A 166 -10.83 -29.42 -0.23
C ALA A 166 -11.28 -28.17 0.56
N LEU A 167 -11.01 -28.14 1.87
CA LEU A 167 -11.39 -27.02 2.71
C LEU A 167 -10.57 -25.76 2.39
N ILE A 168 -9.26 -25.89 2.17
CA ILE A 168 -8.43 -24.74 1.80
C ILE A 168 -8.91 -24.14 0.47
N LEU A 169 -9.15 -24.96 -0.56
CA LEU A 169 -9.68 -24.49 -1.84
C LEU A 169 -11.02 -23.77 -1.69
N GLN A 170 -11.92 -24.30 -0.85
CA GLN A 170 -13.20 -23.64 -0.54
C GLN A 170 -12.99 -22.26 0.09
N GLU A 171 -12.05 -22.14 1.04
CA GLU A 171 -11.75 -20.87 1.71
C GLU A 171 -11.07 -19.88 0.75
N LEU A 172 -10.14 -20.32 -0.12
CA LEU A 172 -9.50 -19.48 -1.14
C LEU A 172 -10.51 -18.94 -2.16
N ALA A 173 -11.46 -19.77 -2.59
CA ALA A 173 -12.51 -19.41 -3.54
C ALA A 173 -13.58 -18.48 -2.95
N SER A 174 -13.63 -18.32 -1.63
CA SER A 174 -14.69 -17.55 -0.97
C SER A 174 -14.60 -16.03 -1.17
N GLY A 175 -13.41 -15.51 -1.52
CA GLY A 175 -13.20 -14.07 -1.76
C GLY A 175 -13.36 -13.17 -0.53
N ARG A 176 -13.42 -13.75 0.68
CA ARG A 176 -13.70 -13.03 1.93
C ARG A 176 -12.47 -12.52 2.67
N TYR A 177 -11.30 -13.09 2.39
CA TYR A 177 -10.11 -12.87 3.20
C TYR A 177 -9.31 -11.67 2.70
N ASP A 178 -8.90 -10.83 3.64
CA ASP A 178 -7.97 -9.72 3.40
C ASP A 178 -6.53 -10.15 3.73
N LEU A 179 -6.38 -11.15 4.61
CA LEU A 179 -5.10 -11.71 5.01
C LEU A 179 -5.16 -13.23 4.98
N ILE A 180 -4.17 -13.85 4.36
CA ILE A 180 -3.95 -15.30 4.43
C ILE A 180 -2.51 -15.53 4.90
N HIS A 181 -2.37 -16.26 5.99
CA HIS A 181 -1.08 -16.68 6.52
C HIS A 181 -0.96 -18.21 6.43
N TYR A 182 0.15 -18.69 5.90
CA TYR A 182 0.48 -20.12 5.86
C TYR A 182 1.81 -20.38 6.55
N SER A 183 1.80 -21.37 7.46
CA SER A 183 3.00 -21.90 8.12
C SER A 183 3.02 -23.43 8.01
N GLY A 184 3.96 -23.99 7.25
CA GLY A 184 4.01 -25.43 6.97
C GLY A 184 4.94 -25.84 5.84
N HIS A 185 4.81 -27.09 5.38
CA HIS A 185 5.63 -27.64 4.31
C HIS A 185 5.23 -27.09 2.94
N ALA A 186 6.21 -26.63 2.16
CA ALA A 186 6.11 -26.37 0.74
C ALA A 186 6.81 -27.53 0.01
N LEU A 187 6.22 -28.03 -1.07
CA LEU A 187 6.82 -29.02 -1.94
C LEU A 187 7.28 -28.35 -3.21
N PHE A 188 8.54 -28.54 -3.56
CA PHE A 188 9.11 -28.14 -4.84
C PHE A 188 9.56 -29.38 -5.61
N ASP A 189 9.20 -29.41 -6.88
CA ASP A 189 9.58 -30.49 -7.78
C ASP A 189 10.06 -29.89 -9.10
N ALA A 190 11.38 -29.84 -9.28
CA ALA A 190 12.00 -29.32 -10.50
C ALA A 190 11.71 -30.19 -11.73
N ALA A 191 11.48 -31.50 -11.54
CA ALA A 191 11.17 -32.43 -12.63
C ALA A 191 9.69 -32.36 -13.02
N GLN A 192 8.81 -32.09 -12.05
CA GLN A 192 7.38 -31.89 -12.25
C GLN A 192 6.93 -30.55 -11.65
N PRO A 193 7.17 -29.42 -12.33
CA PRO A 193 6.79 -28.09 -11.82
C PRO A 193 5.30 -27.98 -11.47
N ALA A 194 4.44 -28.72 -12.17
CA ALA A 194 3.00 -28.78 -11.90
C ALA A 194 2.64 -29.42 -10.54
N ALA A 195 3.56 -30.20 -9.94
CA ALA A 195 3.41 -30.81 -8.63
C ALA A 195 3.98 -29.93 -7.49
N THR A 196 4.51 -28.73 -7.81
CA THR A 196 4.96 -27.75 -6.81
C THR A 196 3.77 -27.13 -6.11
N GLY A 197 3.84 -26.98 -4.79
CA GLY A 197 2.70 -26.54 -3.99
C GLY A 197 2.92 -26.61 -2.48
N PHE A 198 1.84 -26.71 -1.73
CA PHE A 198 1.85 -26.92 -0.27
C PHE A 198 1.44 -28.34 0.06
N LEU A 199 2.18 -29.01 0.95
CA LEU A 199 1.79 -30.31 1.49
C LEU A 199 0.77 -30.09 2.61
N LEU A 200 -0.41 -30.66 2.42
CA LEU A 200 -1.58 -30.48 3.27
C LEU A 200 -1.85 -31.73 4.10
N ALA A 201 -2.94 -31.71 4.87
CA ALA A 201 -3.43 -32.93 5.51
C ALA A 201 -3.70 -34.03 4.47
N GLU A 202 -3.63 -35.29 4.89
CA GLU A 202 -3.88 -36.47 4.03
C GLU A 202 -2.86 -36.63 2.88
N ASP A 203 -1.67 -36.06 3.03
CA ASP A 203 -0.58 -36.08 2.03
C ASP A 203 -0.97 -35.49 0.66
N GLU A 204 -2.02 -34.66 0.64
CA GLU A 204 -2.44 -33.95 -0.55
C GLU A 204 -1.56 -32.73 -0.83
N VAL A 205 -1.39 -32.41 -2.13
CA VAL A 205 -0.65 -31.22 -2.56
C VAL A 205 -1.61 -30.18 -3.12
N LEU A 206 -1.61 -28.98 -2.53
CA LEU A 206 -2.24 -27.80 -3.12
C LEU A 206 -1.26 -27.15 -4.09
N THR A 207 -1.49 -27.31 -5.39
CA THR A 207 -0.56 -26.89 -6.44
C THR A 207 -0.62 -25.39 -6.71
N LEU A 208 0.45 -24.85 -7.29
CA LEU A 208 0.51 -23.45 -7.73
C LEU A 208 -0.64 -23.08 -8.68
N ARG A 209 -0.96 -23.97 -9.62
CA ARG A 209 -2.05 -23.79 -10.59
C ARG A 209 -3.41 -23.68 -9.90
N GLU A 210 -3.66 -24.52 -8.90
CA GLU A 210 -4.92 -24.47 -8.15
C GLU A 210 -5.04 -23.18 -7.34
N ILE A 211 -3.94 -22.66 -6.79
CA ILE A 211 -3.91 -21.34 -6.13
C ILE A 211 -4.26 -20.25 -7.14
N GLU A 212 -3.60 -20.22 -8.29
CA GLU A 212 -3.83 -19.22 -9.34
C GLU A 212 -5.29 -19.25 -9.85
N GLU A 213 -5.85 -20.44 -10.05
CA GLU A 213 -7.22 -20.61 -10.56
C GLU A 213 -8.27 -20.26 -9.49
N GLN A 214 -8.09 -20.71 -8.24
CA GLN A 214 -9.13 -20.68 -7.21
C GLN A 214 -9.07 -19.46 -6.29
N LEU A 215 -7.92 -18.79 -6.16
CA LEU A 215 -7.83 -17.61 -5.31
C LEU A 215 -8.82 -16.52 -5.79
N SER A 216 -9.63 -16.04 -4.86
CA SER A 216 -10.60 -14.98 -5.10
C SER A 216 -10.39 -13.83 -4.12
N GLY A 217 -10.82 -12.63 -4.52
CA GLY A 217 -10.58 -11.42 -3.75
C GLY A 217 -9.15 -10.90 -3.91
N HIS A 218 -8.67 -10.20 -2.89
CA HIS A 218 -7.44 -9.42 -2.95
C HIS A 218 -6.60 -9.54 -1.66
N PRO A 219 -6.29 -10.75 -1.17
CA PRO A 219 -5.62 -10.89 0.12
C PRO A 219 -4.15 -10.44 0.05
N ILE A 220 -3.63 -10.07 1.22
CA ILE A 220 -2.20 -10.09 1.51
C ILE A 220 -1.84 -11.53 1.90
N ILE A 221 -0.77 -12.06 1.33
CA ILE A 221 -0.27 -13.40 1.60
C ILE A 221 1.01 -13.30 2.39
N PHE A 222 1.12 -14.06 3.49
CA PHE A 222 2.37 -14.23 4.22
C PHE A 222 2.68 -15.72 4.36
N LEU A 223 3.90 -16.10 4.00
CA LEU A 223 4.34 -17.47 3.92
C LEU A 223 5.57 -17.73 4.79
N ASN A 224 5.40 -18.59 5.79
CA ASN A 224 6.47 -19.28 6.49
C ASN A 224 6.51 -20.75 6.03
N GLY A 225 7.18 -20.97 4.90
CA GLY A 225 7.34 -22.30 4.31
C GLY A 225 8.65 -22.97 4.74
N CYS A 226 8.61 -24.28 4.99
CA CYS A 226 9.78 -25.15 4.96
C CYS A 226 9.69 -26.02 3.72
N GLU A 227 10.75 -26.09 2.91
CA GLU A 227 10.70 -26.90 1.71
C GLU A 227 10.97 -28.38 2.00
N SER A 228 10.12 -29.26 1.47
CA SER A 228 10.31 -30.70 1.41
C SER A 228 10.42 -31.13 -0.06
N ALA A 229 11.35 -32.02 -0.39
CA ALA A 229 11.40 -32.62 -1.73
C ALA A 229 10.55 -33.90 -1.77
N ARG A 230 9.80 -34.17 -2.85
CA ARG A 230 9.10 -35.46 -3.00
C ARG A 230 10.11 -36.60 -3.01
N GLY A 231 10.09 -37.44 -1.98
CA GLY A 231 11.00 -38.59 -1.81
C GLY A 231 12.00 -38.46 -0.66
N GLN A 232 12.08 -37.30 -0.01
CA GLN A 232 12.79 -37.12 1.26
C GLN A 232 11.92 -36.26 2.17
N THR A 233 11.30 -36.86 3.19
CA THR A 233 11.10 -36.13 4.44
C THR A 233 12.48 -35.70 4.86
N VAL A 234 12.78 -34.40 4.85
CA VAL A 234 14.03 -33.89 5.41
C VAL A 234 13.93 -34.15 6.92
N SER A 235 14.28 -35.38 7.32
CA SER A 235 14.69 -35.65 8.68
C SER A 235 15.81 -34.66 8.95
N ALA A 236 15.77 -33.98 10.10
CA ALA A 236 16.85 -33.11 10.52
C ALA A 236 18.19 -33.77 10.17
N PRO A 237 19.07 -33.13 9.37
CA PRO A 237 20.22 -33.80 8.81
C PRO A 237 21.06 -34.39 9.95
N GLN A 238 21.40 -35.67 9.81
CA GLN A 238 22.42 -36.26 10.66
C GLN A 238 23.72 -35.48 10.39
N ALA A 239 24.39 -35.04 11.46
CA ALA A 239 25.63 -34.27 11.36
C ALA A 239 26.68 -35.07 10.56
N GLY A 240 26.85 -34.74 9.27
CA GLY A 240 27.77 -35.46 8.39
C GLY A 240 27.48 -35.32 6.90
N ASP A 241 26.25 -34.99 6.49
CA ASP A 241 25.90 -34.91 5.07
C ASP A 241 25.96 -33.46 4.58
N ASP A 242 26.91 -33.15 3.68
CA ASP A 242 27.19 -31.82 3.11
C ASP A 242 26.04 -31.23 2.23
N GLU A 243 24.89 -31.90 2.15
CA GLU A 243 23.70 -31.43 1.41
C GLU A 243 22.79 -30.54 2.29
N GLY A 244 23.35 -29.43 2.76
CA GLY A 244 22.61 -28.38 3.47
C GLY A 244 21.62 -27.64 2.56
N PHE A 245 20.45 -27.29 3.13
CA PHE A 245 19.37 -26.41 2.64
C PHE A 245 19.56 -25.76 1.26
N ALA A 246 18.72 -26.05 0.26
CA ALA A 246 18.83 -25.39 -1.04
C ALA A 246 18.47 -23.88 -0.96
N TYR A 247 19.20 -23.01 -1.66
CA TYR A 247 18.77 -21.64 -1.95
C TYR A 247 17.62 -21.68 -2.96
N LEU A 248 16.42 -21.23 -2.55
CA LEU A 248 15.17 -21.55 -3.23
C LEU A 248 14.47 -20.32 -3.83
N GLY A 249 15.24 -19.29 -4.19
CA GLY A 249 14.70 -18.05 -4.78
C GLY A 249 13.77 -18.27 -5.98
N VAL A 250 13.93 -19.39 -6.72
CA VAL A 250 13.03 -19.82 -7.80
C VAL A 250 11.68 -20.32 -7.27
N ALA A 251 11.66 -21.10 -6.19
CA ALA A 251 10.43 -21.63 -5.60
C ALA A 251 9.59 -20.51 -4.95
N ALA A 252 10.24 -19.63 -4.18
CA ALA A 252 9.60 -18.44 -3.60
C ALA A 252 9.00 -17.53 -4.69
N GLN A 253 9.69 -17.39 -5.83
CA GLN A 253 9.19 -16.65 -6.99
C GLN A 253 7.98 -17.34 -7.63
N GLY A 254 8.02 -18.66 -7.83
CA GLY A 254 6.90 -19.41 -8.41
C GLY A 254 5.63 -19.28 -7.57
N LEU A 255 5.77 -19.35 -6.25
CA LEU A 255 4.69 -19.10 -5.29
C LEU A 255 4.17 -17.65 -5.37
N ALA A 256 5.07 -16.66 -5.38
CA ALA A 256 4.70 -15.26 -5.53
C ALA A 256 3.91 -15.01 -6.83
N ILE A 257 4.35 -15.60 -7.95
CA ILE A 257 3.66 -15.50 -9.24
C ILE A 257 2.25 -16.09 -9.14
N ALA A 258 2.10 -17.31 -8.61
CA ALA A 258 0.80 -17.97 -8.50
C ALA A 258 -0.21 -17.16 -7.67
N PHE A 259 0.21 -16.64 -6.51
CA PHE A 259 -0.66 -15.82 -5.67
C PHE A 259 -1.02 -14.47 -6.32
N ILE A 260 -0.03 -13.75 -6.88
CA ILE A 260 -0.27 -12.44 -7.51
C ILE A 260 -1.15 -12.60 -8.76
N GLN A 261 -0.92 -13.63 -9.59
CA GLN A 261 -1.78 -13.95 -10.73
C GLN A 261 -3.18 -14.41 -10.30
N GLY A 262 -3.29 -15.12 -9.17
CA GLY A 262 -4.56 -15.44 -8.53
C GLY A 262 -5.33 -14.24 -7.97
N GLY A 263 -4.70 -13.06 -7.87
CA GLY A 263 -5.34 -11.80 -7.44
C GLY A 263 -4.86 -11.26 -6.09
N ALA A 264 -3.87 -11.87 -5.44
CA ALA A 264 -3.29 -11.33 -4.22
C ALA A 264 -2.74 -9.91 -4.44
N GLN A 265 -2.94 -9.02 -3.46
CA GLN A 265 -2.40 -7.65 -3.49
C GLN A 265 -0.91 -7.60 -3.19
N ALA A 266 -0.49 -8.48 -2.29
CA ALA A 266 0.90 -8.60 -1.88
C ALA A 266 1.20 -10.03 -1.46
N PHE A 267 2.45 -10.42 -1.63
CA PHE A 267 2.99 -11.70 -1.20
C PHE A 267 4.29 -11.47 -0.44
N ILE A 268 4.39 -12.02 0.76
CA ILE A 268 5.60 -12.05 1.56
C ILE A 268 5.98 -13.51 1.76
N GLY A 269 7.21 -13.86 1.38
CA GLY A 269 7.70 -15.23 1.51
C GLY A 269 9.21 -15.27 1.71
N ALA A 270 9.66 -16.28 2.44
CA ALA A 270 11.07 -16.53 2.66
C ALA A 270 11.76 -17.12 1.41
N TYR A 271 13.03 -16.78 1.20
CA TYR A 271 13.87 -17.33 0.14
C TYR A 271 14.35 -18.77 0.40
N TRP A 272 14.32 -19.19 1.65
CA TRP A 272 14.79 -20.49 2.13
C TRP A 272 13.86 -21.00 3.24
N PRO A 273 13.97 -22.28 3.62
CA PRO A 273 13.16 -22.87 4.68
C PRO A 273 13.39 -22.18 6.02
N ILE A 274 12.33 -21.70 6.67
CA ILE A 274 12.42 -21.08 8.00
C ILE A 274 11.21 -21.47 8.83
N LEU A 275 11.44 -22.40 9.76
CA LEU A 275 10.42 -22.89 10.68
C LEU A 275 11.04 -23.12 12.06
N ASP A 276 11.40 -22.00 12.69
CA ASP A 276 11.98 -21.94 14.02
C ASP A 276 11.35 -20.81 14.87
N ALA A 277 11.85 -20.62 16.09
CA ALA A 277 11.38 -19.53 16.96
C ALA A 277 11.67 -18.13 16.37
N GLY A 278 12.66 -18.03 15.48
CA GLY A 278 13.02 -16.81 14.77
C GLY A 278 11.93 -16.38 13.79
N SER A 279 11.46 -17.26 12.89
CA SER A 279 10.39 -16.92 11.94
C SER A 279 9.07 -16.54 12.62
N GLN A 280 8.72 -17.20 13.73
CA GLN A 280 7.58 -16.81 14.54
C GLN A 280 7.74 -15.38 15.09
N THR A 281 8.90 -15.06 15.67
CA THR A 281 9.21 -13.72 16.19
C THR A 281 9.15 -12.67 15.09
N PHE A 282 9.67 -13.00 13.90
CA PHE A 282 9.63 -12.14 12.74
C PHE A 282 8.19 -11.83 12.31
N ALA A 283 7.37 -12.87 12.11
CA ALA A 283 5.97 -12.73 11.68
C ALA A 283 5.17 -11.89 12.70
N LEU A 284 5.29 -12.16 13.99
CA LEU A 284 4.57 -11.41 15.04
C LEU A 284 4.97 -9.94 15.09
N HIS A 285 6.27 -9.64 15.01
CA HIS A 285 6.73 -8.25 15.01
C HIS A 285 6.25 -7.52 13.75
N PHE A 286 6.33 -8.18 12.59
CA PHE A 286 5.81 -7.67 11.34
C PHE A 286 4.31 -7.33 11.45
N TYR A 287 3.49 -8.27 11.91
CA TYR A 287 2.04 -8.04 12.02
C TYR A 287 1.68 -6.96 13.02
N ARG A 288 2.38 -6.85 14.15
CA ARG A 288 2.15 -5.75 15.12
C ARG A 288 2.28 -4.37 14.47
N LEU A 289 3.29 -4.18 13.61
CA LEU A 289 3.47 -2.93 12.86
C LEU A 289 2.40 -2.76 11.78
N ALA A 290 2.17 -3.82 11.01
CA ALA A 290 1.22 -3.84 9.89
C ALA A 290 -0.22 -3.52 10.33
N ILE A 291 -0.64 -4.07 11.47
CA ILE A 291 -1.94 -3.81 12.11
C ILE A 291 -2.04 -2.37 12.64
N GLN A 292 -0.92 -1.74 12.99
CA GLN A 292 -0.88 -0.31 13.38
C GLN A 292 -0.97 0.64 12.18
N GLY A 293 -1.20 0.13 10.96
CA GLY A 293 -1.31 0.94 9.74
C GLY A 293 0.04 1.29 9.10
N VAL A 294 1.14 0.70 9.58
CA VAL A 294 2.43 0.82 8.89
C VAL A 294 2.35 0.06 7.56
N ALA A 295 2.72 0.71 6.46
CA ALA A 295 2.74 0.09 5.14
C ALA A 295 3.65 -1.15 5.10
N LEU A 296 3.27 -2.15 4.30
CA LEU A 296 3.91 -3.48 4.23
C LEU A 296 5.44 -3.42 4.13
N HIS A 297 5.96 -2.70 3.15
CA HIS A 297 7.40 -2.55 2.91
C HIS A 297 8.16 -1.95 4.11
N GLU A 298 7.56 -1.00 4.82
CA GLU A 298 8.15 -0.33 5.97
C GLU A 298 8.04 -1.18 7.24
N ALA A 299 6.92 -1.88 7.42
CA ALA A 299 6.76 -2.87 8.48
C ALA A 299 7.81 -3.98 8.34
N LEU A 300 8.07 -4.41 7.11
CA LEU A 300 9.11 -5.40 6.81
C LEU A 300 10.51 -4.83 7.10
N ARG A 301 10.85 -3.62 6.63
CA ARG A 301 12.14 -2.96 6.92
C ARG A 301 12.41 -2.85 8.41
N ARG A 302 11.45 -2.33 9.19
CA ARG A 302 11.58 -2.21 10.65
C ARG A 302 11.72 -3.56 11.35
N THR A 303 11.04 -4.58 10.85
CA THR A 303 11.18 -5.94 11.39
C THR A 303 12.57 -6.50 11.12
N ARG A 304 13.14 -6.29 9.93
CA ARG A 304 14.53 -6.66 9.63
C ARG A 304 15.53 -5.97 10.56
N GLN A 305 15.35 -4.67 10.80
CA GLN A 305 16.18 -3.92 11.74
C GLN A 305 16.06 -4.46 13.17
N PHE A 306 14.85 -4.75 13.62
CA PHE A 306 14.57 -5.33 14.94
C PHE A 306 15.29 -6.67 15.12
N VAL A 307 15.07 -7.65 14.22
CA VAL A 307 15.69 -8.98 14.36
C VAL A 307 17.21 -8.93 14.20
N ARG A 308 17.74 -8.07 13.31
CA ARG A 308 19.20 -7.88 13.16
C ARG A 308 19.83 -7.27 14.40
N SER A 309 19.15 -6.33 15.05
CA SER A 309 19.66 -5.70 16.28
C SER A 309 19.69 -6.69 17.46
N ALA A 310 18.72 -7.61 17.52
CA ALA A 310 18.64 -8.62 18.56
C ALA A 310 19.69 -9.72 18.38
N ASN A 311 19.94 -10.16 17.14
CA ASN A 311 20.97 -11.15 16.84
C ASN A 311 21.72 -10.80 15.54
N PRO A 312 22.82 -10.03 15.60
CA PRO A 312 23.58 -9.64 14.42
C PRO A 312 24.21 -10.80 13.64
N SER A 313 24.37 -11.98 14.23
CA SER A 313 24.90 -13.15 13.51
C SER A 313 23.84 -13.99 12.80
N ASP A 314 22.57 -13.78 13.10
CA ASP A 314 21.45 -14.53 12.52
C ASP A 314 21.04 -13.93 11.17
N PRO A 315 21.00 -14.71 10.08
CA PRO A 315 20.57 -14.23 8.77
C PRO A 315 19.05 -14.05 8.64
N LEU A 316 18.24 -14.30 9.68
CA LEU A 316 16.77 -14.19 9.64
C LEU A 316 16.28 -12.88 9.01
N TRP A 317 16.94 -11.75 9.28
CA TRP A 317 16.59 -10.43 8.71
C TRP A 317 16.65 -10.39 7.17
N ALA A 318 17.47 -11.23 6.56
CA ALA A 318 17.72 -11.29 5.11
C ALA A 318 16.71 -12.17 4.36
N SER A 319 15.84 -12.86 5.10
CA SER A 319 15.12 -14.03 4.60
C SER A 319 13.94 -13.75 3.69
N TYR A 320 13.24 -12.64 3.91
CA TYR A 320 11.95 -12.40 3.31
C TYR A 320 12.06 -11.52 2.07
N SER A 321 11.24 -11.84 1.08
CA SER A 321 10.92 -10.99 -0.07
C SER A 321 9.50 -10.45 0.07
N LEU A 322 9.24 -9.29 -0.54
CA LEU A 322 7.90 -8.72 -0.67
C LEU A 322 7.63 -8.48 -2.15
N TYR A 323 6.55 -9.04 -2.68
CA TYR A 323 6.01 -8.77 -4.01
C TYR A 323 4.66 -8.05 -3.89
N GLY A 324 4.35 -7.16 -4.84
CA GLY A 324 3.08 -6.42 -4.86
C GLY A 324 3.27 -4.92 -4.60
N ASP A 325 2.18 -4.23 -4.24
CA ASP A 325 2.24 -2.79 -3.95
C ASP A 325 2.89 -2.53 -2.57
N PRO A 326 4.05 -1.85 -2.52
CA PRO A 326 4.77 -1.60 -1.27
C PRO A 326 3.97 -0.76 -0.27
N THR A 327 3.13 0.14 -0.75
CA THR A 327 2.50 1.21 0.03
C THR A 327 1.20 0.77 0.71
N LEU A 328 0.70 -0.43 0.40
CA LEU A 328 -0.50 -0.97 1.02
C LEU A 328 -0.28 -1.17 2.52
N PRO A 329 -1.16 -0.62 3.38
CA PRO A 329 -1.21 -1.02 4.78
C PRO A 329 -2.07 -2.29 4.94
N VAL A 330 -1.75 -3.12 5.93
CA VAL A 330 -2.44 -4.40 6.20
C VAL A 330 -3.83 -4.09 6.77
N LEU A 331 -3.88 -3.19 7.75
CA LEU A 331 -5.06 -2.34 7.95
C LEU A 331 -4.98 -1.14 7.04
N SER A 332 -5.64 -1.21 5.90
CA SER A 332 -6.33 -0.01 5.44
C SER A 332 -7.46 0.20 6.44
N ALA A 333 -7.19 0.97 7.49
CA ALA A 333 -8.22 1.87 7.95
C ALA A 333 -8.49 2.77 6.75
N ALA A 334 -9.32 2.29 5.83
CA ALA A 334 -10.05 3.18 4.99
C ALA A 334 -10.96 3.90 5.99
N ASN A 335 -10.40 4.94 6.62
CA ASN A 335 -11.09 5.89 7.47
C ASN A 335 -11.98 6.69 6.52
N TYR A 336 -12.95 5.99 5.95
CA TYR A 336 -14.13 6.52 5.33
C TYR A 336 -14.93 7.11 6.47
N ALA A 337 -14.65 8.37 6.77
CA ALA A 337 -15.49 9.14 7.66
C ALA A 337 -16.50 9.90 6.81
N ILE A 338 -17.76 9.81 7.20
CA ILE A 338 -18.77 10.72 6.67
C ILE A 338 -18.60 12.04 7.43
N ARG A 339 -18.37 13.12 6.70
CA ARG A 339 -18.16 14.46 7.26
C ARG A 339 -19.09 15.45 6.57
N PRO A 340 -19.65 16.43 7.31
CA PRO A 340 -20.43 17.48 6.68
C PRO A 340 -19.54 18.32 5.76
N LEU A 341 -20.06 18.64 4.57
CA LEU A 341 -19.43 19.46 3.55
C LEU A 341 -20.45 20.44 3.00
N THR A 342 -20.03 21.69 2.76
CA THR A 342 -20.84 22.67 2.04
C THR A 342 -20.11 23.11 0.78
N VAL A 343 -20.83 23.14 -0.35
CA VAL A 343 -20.31 23.62 -1.64
C VAL A 343 -21.05 24.90 -2.02
N LEU A 344 -20.30 25.92 -2.39
CA LEU A 344 -20.78 27.15 -3.00
C LEU A 344 -20.33 27.16 -4.47
N MET A 345 -21.29 27.33 -5.37
CA MET A 345 -21.08 27.58 -6.80
C MET A 345 -21.39 29.05 -7.07
N ALA A 346 -20.39 29.83 -7.49
CA ALA A 346 -20.54 31.24 -7.83
C ALA A 346 -20.38 31.42 -9.34
N HIS A 347 -21.46 31.82 -10.02
CA HIS A 347 -21.49 31.98 -11.47
C HIS A 347 -21.57 33.46 -11.86
N LEU A 348 -20.49 33.96 -12.46
CA LEU A 348 -20.37 35.32 -12.97
C LEU A 348 -20.96 35.44 -14.37
N THR A 349 -21.86 36.40 -14.56
CA THR A 349 -22.55 36.66 -15.83
C THR A 349 -22.15 38.04 -16.37
N GLY A 350 -22.25 38.23 -17.69
CA GLY A 350 -21.89 39.48 -18.36
C GLY A 350 -20.45 39.52 -18.91
N LEU A 351 -19.63 38.51 -18.63
CA LEU A 351 -18.23 38.44 -19.09
C LEU A 351 -18.07 38.55 -20.60
N SER A 352 -18.92 37.89 -21.39
CA SER A 352 -18.83 37.95 -22.85
C SER A 352 -18.97 39.37 -23.40
N ALA A 353 -19.93 40.15 -22.88
CA ALA A 353 -20.11 41.55 -23.27
C ALA A 353 -18.94 42.41 -22.81
N LEU A 354 -18.41 42.16 -21.61
CA LEU A 354 -17.23 42.85 -21.10
C LEU A 354 -16.01 42.60 -22.00
N TYR A 355 -15.71 41.34 -22.34
CA TYR A 355 -14.57 40.98 -23.19
C TYR A 355 -14.63 41.60 -24.58
N GLN A 356 -15.82 41.65 -25.18
CA GLN A 356 -16.02 42.32 -26.47
C GLN A 356 -15.73 43.82 -26.40
N THR A 357 -15.91 44.44 -25.23
CA THR A 357 -15.73 45.88 -25.04
C THR A 357 -14.29 46.26 -24.72
N VAL A 358 -13.62 45.51 -23.83
CA VAL A 358 -12.29 45.86 -23.32
C VAL A 358 -11.12 45.16 -24.03
N GLY A 359 -11.39 44.12 -24.83
CA GLY A 359 -10.36 43.28 -25.46
C GLY A 359 -9.68 42.30 -24.48
N LEU A 360 -8.95 41.33 -25.02
CA LEU A 360 -8.43 40.18 -24.24
C LEU A 360 -7.38 40.57 -23.18
N GLU A 361 -6.48 41.51 -23.48
CA GLU A 361 -5.42 41.92 -22.54
C GLU A 361 -6.01 42.57 -21.29
N ARG A 362 -6.90 43.53 -21.48
CA ARG A 362 -7.55 44.23 -20.36
C ARG A 362 -8.53 43.33 -19.62
N ALA A 363 -9.17 42.39 -20.32
CA ALA A 363 -10.00 41.37 -19.70
C ALA A 363 -9.18 40.48 -18.74
N ALA A 364 -8.02 40.00 -19.16
CA ALA A 364 -7.14 39.18 -18.33
C ALA A 364 -6.68 39.92 -17.06
N GLU A 365 -6.35 41.20 -17.15
CA GLU A 365 -6.02 42.03 -15.97
C GLU A 365 -7.20 42.18 -15.00
N LEU A 366 -8.41 42.40 -15.53
CA LEU A 366 -9.62 42.52 -14.72
C LEU A 366 -9.97 41.19 -14.04
N GLU A 367 -9.85 40.07 -14.75
CA GLU A 367 -10.05 38.73 -14.19
C GLU A 367 -9.04 38.42 -13.09
N GLN A 368 -7.76 38.70 -13.31
CA GLN A 368 -6.72 38.44 -12.31
C GLN A 368 -6.97 39.24 -11.03
N ASN A 369 -7.33 40.52 -11.16
CA ASN A 369 -7.68 41.37 -10.02
C ASN A 369 -8.96 40.92 -9.31
N PHE A 370 -9.98 40.50 -10.07
CA PHE A 370 -11.21 39.96 -9.52
C PHE A 370 -10.94 38.66 -8.75
N MET A 371 -10.22 37.72 -9.36
CA MET A 371 -9.90 36.43 -8.72
C MET A 371 -9.02 36.60 -7.49
N GLY A 372 -8.14 37.61 -7.44
CA GLY A 372 -7.40 37.98 -6.23
C GLY A 372 -8.33 38.39 -5.08
N GLN A 373 -9.37 39.19 -5.36
CA GLN A 373 -10.37 39.58 -4.37
C GLN A 373 -11.27 38.41 -3.95
N VAL A 374 -11.66 37.55 -4.91
CA VAL A 374 -12.43 36.32 -4.65
C VAL A 374 -11.64 35.40 -3.71
N ALA A 375 -10.37 35.12 -4.02
CA ALA A 375 -9.52 34.28 -3.20
C ALA A 375 -9.36 34.83 -1.77
N HIS A 376 -9.16 36.14 -1.62
CA HIS A 376 -9.09 36.79 -0.32
C HIS A 376 -10.40 36.66 0.47
N ALA A 377 -11.55 36.89 -0.16
CA ALA A 377 -12.86 36.75 0.49
C ALA A 377 -13.14 35.30 0.90
N VAL A 378 -12.81 34.33 0.05
CA VAL A 378 -12.96 32.89 0.36
C VAL A 378 -12.08 32.49 1.54
N GLN A 379 -10.82 32.94 1.55
CA GLN A 379 -9.88 32.68 2.65
C GLN A 379 -10.35 33.32 3.97
N GLN A 380 -10.91 34.53 3.93
CA GLN A 380 -11.42 35.24 5.12
C GLN A 380 -12.48 34.43 5.88
N TYR A 381 -13.31 33.67 5.16
CA TYR A 381 -14.35 32.81 5.74
C TYR A 381 -13.95 31.32 5.78
N GLY A 382 -12.65 31.02 5.63
CA GLY A 382 -12.13 29.64 5.76
C GLY A 382 -12.73 28.67 4.73
N GLY A 383 -12.96 29.15 3.50
CA GLY A 383 -13.28 28.31 2.34
C GLY A 383 -12.04 27.96 1.53
N GLU A 384 -12.16 26.95 0.69
CA GLU A 384 -11.14 26.51 -0.28
C GLU A 384 -11.68 26.68 -1.70
N VAL A 385 -10.93 27.36 -2.57
CA VAL A 385 -11.25 27.43 -4.01
C VAL A 385 -10.77 26.15 -4.67
N VAL A 386 -11.69 25.40 -5.27
CA VAL A 386 -11.41 24.11 -5.92
C VAL A 386 -11.20 24.27 -7.41
N ASP A 387 -12.07 25.07 -8.03
CA ASP A 387 -12.00 25.42 -9.44
C ASP A 387 -12.22 26.93 -9.58
N ALA A 388 -11.31 27.58 -10.29
CA ALA A 388 -11.26 29.02 -10.52
C ALA A 388 -11.55 29.38 -11.99
N SER A 389 -12.19 28.49 -12.74
CA SER A 389 -12.46 28.64 -14.18
C SER A 389 -13.70 29.50 -14.46
N LEU A 390 -13.50 30.81 -14.64
CA LEU A 390 -14.60 31.72 -15.03
C LEU A 390 -15.34 31.21 -16.28
N PRO A 391 -16.69 31.31 -16.33
CA PRO A 391 -17.56 32.10 -15.45
C PRO A 391 -17.91 31.45 -14.10
N LEU A 392 -17.45 30.23 -13.79
CA LEU A 392 -17.89 29.48 -12.62
C LEU A 392 -16.76 29.28 -11.61
N VAL A 393 -17.00 29.62 -10.36
CA VAL A 393 -16.05 29.37 -9.26
C VAL A 393 -16.67 28.38 -8.29
N GLN A 394 -15.97 27.27 -8.04
CA GLN A 394 -16.37 26.26 -7.06
C GLN A 394 -15.58 26.45 -5.76
N ILE A 395 -16.32 26.61 -4.66
CA ILE A 395 -15.76 26.83 -3.32
C ILE A 395 -16.30 25.76 -2.36
N ARG A 396 -15.44 25.25 -1.48
CA ARG A 396 -15.81 24.26 -0.46
C ARG A 396 -15.57 24.79 0.95
N PHE A 397 -16.43 24.37 1.87
CA PHE A 397 -16.34 24.65 3.30
C PHE A 397 -16.46 23.37 4.11
N GLY A 398 -15.71 23.28 5.22
CA GLY A 398 -15.59 22.06 6.03
C GLY A 398 -14.37 21.21 5.66
N VAL A 399 -13.42 21.77 4.92
CA VAL A 399 -12.15 21.17 4.51
C VAL A 399 -10.96 21.99 5.04
N PRO A 400 -9.84 21.37 5.46
CA PRO A 400 -9.62 19.92 5.64
C PRO A 400 -10.29 19.34 6.89
N ALA A 401 -10.91 20.19 7.74
CA ALA A 401 -11.61 19.79 8.95
C ALA A 401 -13.07 20.29 8.92
N ALA A 402 -13.99 19.36 9.19
CA ALA A 402 -15.41 19.64 9.24
C ALA A 402 -15.74 20.61 10.39
N GLN A 403 -16.60 21.59 10.11
CA GLN A 403 -17.00 22.62 11.07
C GLN A 403 -18.51 22.83 10.99
N GLU A 404 -19.17 23.01 12.14
CA GLU A 404 -20.63 23.09 12.26
C GLU A 404 -21.22 24.34 11.57
N ASP A 405 -20.44 25.41 11.43
CA ASP A 405 -20.81 26.70 10.86
C ASP A 405 -20.52 26.82 9.34
N SER A 406 -20.17 25.71 8.67
CA SER A 406 -19.76 25.72 7.25
C SER A 406 -20.81 26.35 6.31
N ALA A 407 -22.10 26.14 6.58
CA ALA A 407 -23.20 26.75 5.82
C ALA A 407 -23.27 28.27 6.01
N GLU A 408 -23.06 28.77 7.23
CA GLU A 408 -23.08 30.20 7.54
C GLU A 408 -21.90 30.90 6.86
N ARG A 409 -20.70 30.30 6.91
CA ARG A 409 -19.51 30.83 6.24
C ARG A 409 -19.65 30.85 4.72
N ALA A 410 -20.29 29.83 4.14
CA ALA A 410 -20.60 29.81 2.71
C ALA A 410 -21.52 30.98 2.31
N LEU A 411 -22.55 31.27 3.12
CA LEU A 411 -23.47 32.40 2.89
C LEU A 411 -22.78 33.75 3.05
N HIS A 412 -21.96 33.93 4.09
CA HIS A 412 -21.15 35.14 4.25
C HIS A 412 -20.19 35.34 3.08
N THR A 413 -19.59 34.25 2.58
CA THR A 413 -18.74 34.30 1.38
C THR A 413 -19.55 34.74 0.17
N ALA A 414 -20.71 34.14 -0.10
CA ALA A 414 -21.57 34.53 -1.21
C ALA A 414 -21.97 36.03 -1.17
N LEU A 415 -22.26 36.58 0.01
CA LEU A 415 -22.53 38.01 0.20
C LEU A 415 -21.29 38.89 -0.04
N ALA A 416 -20.12 38.46 0.41
CA ALA A 416 -18.87 39.17 0.16
C ALA A 416 -18.52 39.19 -1.33
N LEU A 417 -18.69 38.05 -2.01
CA LEU A 417 -18.51 37.92 -3.44
C LEU A 417 -19.46 38.88 -4.20
N ARG A 418 -20.74 38.96 -3.83
CA ARG A 418 -21.67 39.94 -4.41
C ARG A 418 -21.17 41.38 -4.24
N THR A 419 -20.66 41.71 -3.06
CA THR A 419 -20.12 43.04 -2.76
C THR A 419 -18.90 43.37 -3.64
N ILE A 420 -18.05 42.40 -3.94
CA ILE A 420 -16.91 42.55 -4.86
C ILE A 420 -17.42 42.88 -6.28
N VAL A 421 -18.45 42.19 -6.76
CA VAL A 421 -19.04 42.48 -8.08
C VAL A 421 -19.68 43.87 -8.11
N ASP A 422 -20.36 44.30 -7.03
CA ASP A 422 -20.90 45.65 -6.93
C ASP A 422 -19.81 46.73 -6.94
N GLN A 423 -18.67 46.46 -6.30
CA GLN A 423 -17.50 47.35 -6.32
C GLN A 423 -16.91 47.45 -7.73
N LEU A 424 -16.74 46.32 -8.41
CA LEU A 424 -16.30 46.30 -9.80
C LEU A 424 -17.26 47.05 -10.71
N ASN A 425 -18.57 46.85 -10.54
CA ASN A 425 -19.59 47.54 -11.33
C ASN A 425 -19.56 49.06 -11.16
N ARG A 426 -19.19 49.58 -9.97
CA ARG A 426 -19.00 51.03 -9.78
C ARG A 426 -17.83 51.56 -10.61
N ILE A 427 -16.74 50.80 -10.68
CA ILE A 427 -15.55 51.16 -11.48
C ILE A 427 -15.90 51.09 -12.98
N THR A 428 -16.51 49.99 -13.43
CA THR A 428 -16.86 49.79 -14.84
C THR A 428 -17.94 50.77 -15.32
N SER A 429 -18.88 51.17 -14.46
CA SER A 429 -19.90 52.18 -14.79
C SER A 429 -19.31 53.54 -15.11
N THR A 430 -18.26 53.97 -14.39
CA THR A 430 -17.57 55.24 -14.71
C THR A 430 -16.84 55.19 -16.05
N GLN A 431 -16.56 53.97 -16.54
CA GLN A 431 -15.91 53.70 -17.83
C GLN A 431 -16.91 53.29 -18.94
N LEU A 432 -18.23 53.39 -18.69
CA LEU A 432 -19.30 53.00 -19.63
C LEU A 432 -19.23 51.53 -20.10
N LEU A 433 -18.68 50.64 -19.27
CA LEU A 433 -18.55 49.22 -19.57
C LEU A 433 -19.79 48.41 -19.17
N PRO A 434 -20.05 47.25 -19.79
CA PRO A 434 -21.15 46.36 -19.42
C PRO A 434 -21.11 45.93 -17.94
N GLY A 435 -22.28 45.88 -17.31
CA GLY A 435 -22.43 45.42 -15.93
C GLY A 435 -22.27 43.90 -15.80
N LEU A 436 -21.65 43.47 -14.72
CA LEU A 436 -21.54 42.07 -14.33
C LEU A 436 -22.60 41.75 -13.26
N SER A 437 -23.02 40.49 -13.18
CA SER A 437 -23.81 40.02 -12.04
C SER A 437 -23.37 38.64 -11.63
N MET A 438 -23.50 38.32 -10.35
CA MET A 438 -23.12 37.02 -9.84
C MET A 438 -24.28 36.36 -9.13
N ARG A 439 -24.54 35.12 -9.53
CA ARG A 439 -25.56 34.29 -8.92
C ARG A 439 -24.88 33.12 -8.22
N CYS A 440 -25.42 32.73 -7.06
CA CYS A 440 -24.80 31.74 -6.22
C CYS A 440 -25.78 30.60 -5.91
N GLY A 441 -25.27 29.38 -5.88
CA GLY A 441 -25.97 28.20 -5.40
C GLY A 441 -25.17 27.55 -4.29
N ILE A 442 -25.81 27.26 -3.16
CA ILE A 442 -25.17 26.64 -1.99
C ILE A 442 -25.91 25.36 -1.62
N SER A 443 -25.17 24.27 -1.45
CA SER A 443 -25.71 22.99 -1.01
C SER A 443 -24.83 22.40 0.10
N SER A 444 -25.48 21.80 1.10
CA SER A 444 -24.85 21.21 2.27
C SER A 444 -25.32 19.77 2.45
N ASP A 445 -24.38 18.82 2.50
CA ASP A 445 -24.69 17.42 2.77
C ASP A 445 -23.47 16.71 3.39
N GLN A 446 -23.52 15.39 3.40
CA GLN A 446 -22.47 14.49 3.85
C GLN A 446 -21.55 14.10 2.70
N ALA A 447 -20.24 14.32 2.87
CA ALA A 447 -19.20 13.86 1.95
C ALA A 447 -18.41 12.70 2.57
N LEU A 448 -17.96 11.78 1.72
CA LEU A 448 -17.10 10.68 2.14
C LEU A 448 -15.64 11.15 2.12
N THR A 449 -14.99 11.16 3.27
CA THR A 449 -13.55 11.48 3.36
C THR A 449 -12.76 10.19 3.39
N ARG A 450 -11.71 10.10 2.58
CA ARG A 450 -10.71 9.03 2.65
C ARG A 450 -9.39 9.63 3.09
N GLN A 451 -8.85 9.18 4.21
CA GLN A 451 -7.52 9.58 4.64
C GLN A 451 -6.48 8.99 3.67
N ALA A 452 -5.69 9.85 3.01
CA ALA A 452 -4.49 9.48 2.26
C ALA A 452 -3.25 10.02 2.99
N ALA A 453 -2.05 9.56 2.61
CA ALA A 453 -0.80 9.76 3.37
C ALA A 453 -0.52 11.23 3.77
N ASP A 454 -0.85 12.21 2.91
CA ASP A 454 -0.54 13.63 3.16
C ASP A 454 -1.76 14.58 3.14
N THR A 455 -2.88 14.21 2.51
CA THR A 455 -4.12 15.02 2.47
C THR A 455 -5.38 14.15 2.42
N PRO A 456 -6.45 14.49 3.14
CA PRO A 456 -7.71 13.77 3.02
C PRO A 456 -8.33 13.99 1.62
N VAL A 457 -8.72 12.91 0.95
CA VAL A 457 -9.47 12.95 -0.32
C VAL A 457 -10.96 13.00 -0.02
N TRP A 458 -11.66 13.98 -0.57
CA TRP A 458 -13.09 14.19 -0.36
C TRP A 458 -13.90 13.79 -1.59
N LEU A 459 -14.85 12.88 -1.42
CA LEU A 459 -15.83 12.53 -2.44
C LEU A 459 -17.13 13.25 -2.09
N SER A 460 -17.40 14.34 -2.80
CA SER A 460 -18.56 15.22 -2.57
C SER A 460 -19.88 14.67 -3.10
N GLY A 461 -19.91 13.47 -3.69
CA GLY A 461 -21.11 12.91 -4.32
C GLY A 461 -21.78 13.92 -5.25
N ASN A 462 -23.11 14.07 -5.12
CA ASN A 462 -23.94 14.97 -5.93
C ASN A 462 -24.04 16.41 -5.36
N ILE A 463 -23.32 16.76 -4.28
CA ILE A 463 -23.44 18.08 -3.62
C ILE A 463 -23.05 19.20 -4.57
N ALA A 464 -21.98 18.99 -5.35
CA ALA A 464 -21.52 19.97 -6.33
C ALA A 464 -22.55 20.16 -7.46
N ASP A 465 -23.19 19.08 -7.92
CA ASP A 465 -24.23 19.15 -8.96
C ASP A 465 -25.48 19.86 -8.46
N ALA A 466 -25.88 19.63 -7.21
CA ALA A 466 -26.99 20.33 -6.56
C ALA A 466 -26.70 21.84 -6.42
N ALA A 467 -25.50 22.21 -5.92
CA ALA A 467 -25.08 23.60 -5.83
C ALA A 467 -25.03 24.27 -7.21
N LEU A 468 -24.57 23.55 -8.24
CA LEU A 468 -24.52 24.06 -9.62
C LEU A 468 -25.93 24.29 -10.17
N GLY A 469 -26.84 23.34 -9.98
CA GLY A 469 -28.24 23.48 -10.40
C GLY A 469 -28.92 24.70 -9.77
N LEU A 470 -28.68 24.93 -8.47
CA LEU A 470 -29.17 26.13 -7.76
C LEU A 470 -28.56 27.41 -8.35
N ALA A 471 -27.24 27.44 -8.57
CA ALA A 471 -26.56 28.61 -9.12
C ALA A 471 -27.05 28.95 -10.53
N LEU A 472 -27.27 27.95 -11.38
CA LEU A 472 -27.74 28.15 -12.75
C LEU A 472 -29.23 28.52 -12.82
N GLY A 473 -30.03 28.08 -11.84
CA GLY A 473 -31.45 28.43 -11.71
C GLY A 473 -31.72 29.79 -11.06
N ALA A 474 -30.74 30.34 -10.33
CA ALA A 474 -30.83 31.63 -9.67
C ALA A 474 -30.89 32.83 -10.64
N ALA A 475 -31.64 33.86 -10.27
CA ALA A 475 -31.67 35.15 -10.93
C ALA A 475 -30.37 35.95 -10.71
N ALA A 476 -30.22 37.07 -11.41
CA ALA A 476 -29.07 37.96 -11.26
C ALA A 476 -28.95 38.46 -9.82
N SER A 477 -27.75 38.33 -9.22
CA SER A 477 -27.47 38.71 -7.82
C SER A 477 -28.23 37.93 -6.75
N GLU A 478 -28.91 36.84 -7.13
CA GLU A 478 -29.62 35.95 -6.21
C GLU A 478 -28.69 34.87 -5.66
N ILE A 479 -28.94 34.48 -4.40
CA ILE A 479 -28.24 33.39 -3.70
C ILE A 479 -29.30 32.35 -3.36
N CYS A 480 -29.28 31.20 -4.03
CA CYS A 480 -30.18 30.09 -3.76
C CYS A 480 -29.49 29.04 -2.89
N THR A 481 -30.24 28.43 -1.97
CA THR A 481 -29.76 27.32 -1.15
C THR A 481 -30.72 26.14 -1.17
N ASP A 482 -30.23 24.94 -0.90
CA ASP A 482 -31.11 23.83 -0.58
C ASP A 482 -31.69 23.93 0.84
N GLU A 483 -32.61 23.02 1.18
CA GLU A 483 -33.25 22.96 2.49
C GLU A 483 -32.27 22.59 3.62
N ALA A 484 -31.20 21.84 3.32
CA ALA A 484 -30.22 21.43 4.32
C ALA A 484 -29.32 22.60 4.74
N THR A 485 -28.78 23.35 3.79
CA THR A 485 -28.07 24.62 4.00
C THR A 485 -28.96 25.61 4.75
N ARG A 486 -30.23 25.75 4.35
CA ARG A 486 -31.19 26.63 5.03
C ARG A 486 -31.33 26.27 6.51
N ARG A 487 -31.54 24.99 6.83
CA ARG A 487 -31.66 24.52 8.23
C ARG A 487 -30.41 24.75 9.05
N GLN A 488 -29.22 24.60 8.46
CA GLN A 488 -27.93 24.79 9.13
C GLN A 488 -27.67 26.27 9.44
N ALA A 489 -28.14 27.19 8.61
CA ALA A 489 -27.85 28.63 8.74
C ALA A 489 -29.06 29.51 9.15
N GLN A 490 -30.25 28.95 9.35
CA GLN A 490 -31.48 29.70 9.69
C GLN A 490 -31.41 30.52 10.99
N ARG A 491 -30.41 30.27 11.85
CA ARG A 491 -30.20 31.06 13.07
C ARG A 491 -29.47 32.38 12.79
N ALA A 492 -28.64 32.42 11.75
CA ALA A 492 -27.83 33.58 11.39
C ALA A 492 -28.38 34.33 10.16
N PHE A 493 -29.20 33.69 9.32
CA PHE A 493 -29.69 34.25 8.06
C PHE A 493 -31.21 34.21 7.92
N HIS A 494 -31.73 35.25 7.27
CA HIS A 494 -33.08 35.27 6.72
C HIS A 494 -33.02 34.82 5.26
N PHE A 495 -33.92 33.89 4.91
CA PHE A 495 -34.02 33.29 3.58
C PHE A 495 -35.29 33.77 2.88
#